data_AF-A0A1G7D0Y1-F1
#
_entry.id   AF-A0A1G7D0Y1-F1
#
_cell.length_a   1.000
_cell.length_b   1.000
_cell.length_c   1.000
_cell.angle_alpha   90.00
_cell.angle_beta   90.00
_cell.angle_gamma   90.00
#
_symmetry.space_group_name_H-M   'P 1'
#
loop_
_entity.id
_entity.type
_entity.pdbx_description
1 polymer ?
#
loop_
_entity_poly.entity_id
_entity_poly.type
_entity_poly.pdbx_seq_one_letter_code
_entity_poly.pdbx_strand_id
1 'polypeptide(L)'
;MIQQGTALNTEVNHFGFNSNFNKNKVFVDFIYKDTEASKVLELGDQVLEINTIDFTNITTKNKCTFFNNGIIPKEADQIVIKVARDGKEFEFELKKARLL
;
A
#
# COMPACT_ATOMS: atom_id res chain seq x y z
N MET A 1 34.19 -3.77 25.74
CA MET A 1 32.81 -3.29 25.95
C MET A 1 32.12 -3.32 24.59
N ILE A 2 31.14 -4.20 24.40
CA ILE A 2 30.36 -4.26 23.16
C ILE A 2 29.19 -3.30 23.36
N GLN A 3 29.16 -2.22 22.57
CA GLN A 3 28.08 -1.25 22.56
C GLN A 3 26.86 -1.98 21.95
N GLN A 4 25.89 -2.37 22.79
CA GLN A 4 24.62 -2.86 22.30
C GLN A 4 23.97 -1.72 21.52
N GLY A 5 23.84 -1.89 20.20
CA GLY A 5 23.04 -1.01 19.38
C GLY A 5 21.61 -1.10 19.89
N THR A 6 21.12 -0.01 20.50
CA THR A 6 19.71 0.16 20.80
C THR A 6 18.92 -0.14 19.53
N ALA A 7 18.07 -1.17 19.55
CA ALA A 7 17.08 -1.38 18.52
C ALA A 7 16.30 -0.07 18.38
N LEU A 8 16.52 0.66 17.29
CA LEU A 8 15.64 1.75 16.92
C LEU A 8 14.26 1.10 16.80
N ASN A 9 13.34 1.47 17.69
CA ASN A 9 11.92 1.21 17.49
C ASN A 9 11.57 1.89 16.16
N THR A 10 11.66 1.16 15.06
CA THR A 10 11.26 1.64 13.74
C THR A 10 9.76 1.68 13.76
N GLU A 11 9.21 2.80 14.24
CA GLU A 11 7.80 3.11 14.07
C GLU A 11 7.50 3.09 12.56
N VAL A 12 6.86 2.03 12.09
CA VAL A 12 6.45 1.92 10.69
C VAL A 12 5.08 2.58 10.59
N ASN A 13 5.07 3.85 10.22
CA ASN A 13 3.86 4.53 9.80
C ASN A 13 3.37 3.89 8.49
N HIS A 14 2.20 3.25 8.53
CA HIS A 14 1.74 2.37 7.47
C HIS A 14 0.25 2.56 7.19
N PHE A 15 -0.17 2.36 5.94
CA PHE A 15 -1.60 2.44 5.56
C PHE A 15 -2.37 1.14 5.82
N GLY A 16 -1.75 0.18 6.50
CA GLY A 16 -2.40 -1.07 6.93
C GLY A 16 -2.50 -2.16 5.86
N PHE A 17 -1.88 -2.00 4.68
CA PHE A 17 -1.84 -3.05 3.66
C PHE A 17 -0.52 -3.06 2.88
N ASN A 18 -0.09 -4.22 2.41
CA ASN A 18 0.98 -4.35 1.41
C ASN A 18 0.36 -4.70 0.05
N SER A 19 1.15 -4.45 -0.99
CA SER A 19 0.77 -4.75 -2.37
C SER A 19 1.81 -5.59 -3.07
N ASN A 20 1.37 -6.51 -3.92
CA ASN A 20 2.23 -7.18 -4.89
C ASN A 20 1.98 -6.66 -6.31
N PHE A 21 2.98 -6.85 -7.17
CA PHE A 21 2.83 -6.66 -8.60
C PHE A 21 2.74 -8.01 -9.32
N ASN A 22 1.54 -8.38 -9.77
CA ASN A 22 1.35 -9.52 -10.65
C ASN A 22 1.18 -9.05 -12.10
N LYS A 23 2.10 -9.47 -12.98
CA LYS A 23 2.25 -8.94 -14.35
C LYS A 23 2.36 -7.40 -14.30
N ASN A 24 1.42 -6.72 -14.93
CA ASN A 24 1.33 -5.27 -15.09
C ASN A 24 0.18 -4.69 -14.25
N LYS A 25 -0.13 -5.31 -13.11
CA LYS A 25 -1.18 -4.89 -12.20
C LYS A 25 -0.69 -4.94 -10.76
N VAL A 26 -1.32 -4.13 -9.91
CA VAL A 26 -1.04 -4.07 -8.47
C VAL A 26 -2.22 -4.70 -7.73
N PHE A 27 -1.93 -5.54 -6.75
CA PHE A 27 -2.95 -6.20 -5.94
C PHE A 27 -2.62 -6.07 -4.45
N VAL A 28 -3.65 -5.95 -3.62
CA VAL A 28 -3.51 -6.07 -2.17
C VAL A 28 -3.11 -7.51 -1.84
N ASP A 29 -1.97 -7.68 -1.16
CA ASP A 29 -1.38 -8.99 -0.87
C ASP A 29 -1.34 -9.33 0.62
N PHE A 30 -1.45 -8.33 1.48
CA PHE A 30 -1.44 -8.47 2.93
C PHE A 30 -2.21 -7.30 3.55
N ILE A 31 -2.91 -7.58 4.64
CA ILE A 31 -3.65 -6.57 5.40
C ILE A 31 -3.30 -6.74 6.89
N TYR A 32 -2.84 -5.66 7.50
CA TYR A 32 -2.55 -5.61 8.93
C TYR A 32 -3.88 -5.49 9.69
N LYS A 33 -4.05 -6.33 10.71
CA LYS A 33 -5.22 -6.29 11.59
C LYS A 33 -5.34 -4.94 12.31
N ASP A 34 -6.57 -4.60 12.69
CA ASP A 34 -6.90 -3.41 13.48
C ASP A 34 -6.47 -2.08 12.84
N THR A 35 -6.39 -2.05 11.51
CA THR A 35 -6.13 -0.84 10.70
C THR A 35 -7.36 -0.43 9.91
N GLU A 36 -7.41 0.82 9.41
CA GLU A 36 -8.49 1.24 8.51
C GLU A 36 -8.57 0.35 7.26
N ALA A 37 -7.42 -0.04 6.69
CA ALA A 37 -7.38 -0.99 5.58
C ALA A 37 -8.09 -2.30 5.90
N SER A 38 -7.94 -2.85 7.11
CA SER A 38 -8.62 -4.10 7.50
C SER A 38 -10.14 -4.03 7.58
N LYS A 39 -10.71 -2.83 7.58
CA LYS A 39 -12.16 -2.64 7.60
C LYS A 39 -12.77 -2.56 6.20
N VAL A 40 -11.97 -2.23 5.18
CA VAL A 40 -12.49 -1.85 3.86
C VAL A 40 -11.82 -2.58 2.68
N LEU A 41 -10.54 -2.93 2.79
CA LEU A 41 -9.80 -3.66 1.77
C LEU A 41 -9.93 -5.17 1.96
N GLU A 42 -9.81 -5.90 0.86
CA GLU A 42 -9.77 -7.37 0.84
C GLU A 42 -8.52 -7.86 0.11
N LEU A 43 -8.06 -9.05 0.49
CA LEU A 43 -6.95 -9.72 -0.21
C LEU A 43 -7.36 -9.99 -1.67
N GLY A 44 -6.49 -9.60 -2.60
CA GLY A 44 -6.74 -9.75 -4.03
C GLY A 44 -7.46 -8.57 -4.68
N ASP A 45 -7.84 -7.54 -3.93
CA ASP A 45 -8.28 -6.27 -4.51
C ASP A 45 -7.24 -5.76 -5.51
N GLN A 46 -7.67 -5.48 -6.74
CA GLN A 46 -6.78 -4.84 -7.72
C GLN A 46 -6.71 -3.35 -7.37
N VAL A 47 -5.53 -2.84 -7.05
CA VAL A 47 -5.32 -1.40 -6.86
C VAL A 47 -5.33 -0.73 -8.23
N LEU A 48 -6.28 0.18 -8.43
CA LEU A 48 -6.43 0.95 -9.66
C LEU A 48 -5.73 2.30 -9.56
N GLU A 49 -5.91 2.98 -8.43
CA GLU A 49 -5.40 4.33 -8.22
C GLU A 49 -5.10 4.55 -6.73
N ILE A 50 -4.03 5.29 -6.45
CA ILE A 50 -3.78 5.87 -5.13
C ILE A 50 -3.51 7.36 -5.32
N ASN A 51 -4.35 8.19 -4.70
CA ASN A 51 -4.41 9.63 -4.91
C ASN A 51 -4.58 9.96 -6.40
N THR A 52 -3.51 10.43 -7.05
CA THR A 52 -3.51 10.78 -8.48
C THR A 52 -2.65 9.84 -9.32
N ILE A 53 -2.16 8.74 -8.73
CA ILE A 53 -1.27 7.78 -9.38
C ILE A 53 -2.11 6.62 -9.93
N ASP A 54 -2.20 6.54 -11.26
CA ASP A 54 -2.90 5.47 -11.99
C ASP A 54 -2.01 4.22 -12.13
N PHE A 55 -2.53 3.07 -11.69
CA PHE A 55 -1.92 1.74 -11.77
C PHE A 55 -2.58 0.82 -12.81
N THR A 56 -3.59 1.28 -13.53
CA THR A 56 -4.28 0.50 -14.56
C THR A 56 -3.43 0.26 -15.81
N ASN A 57 -2.45 1.14 -16.06
CA ASN A 57 -1.61 1.17 -17.26
C ASN A 57 -0.12 0.92 -16.96
N ILE A 58 0.19 0.07 -15.98
CA ILE A 58 1.58 -0.32 -15.71
C ILE A 58 2.14 -1.06 -16.92
N THR A 59 3.39 -0.76 -17.26
CA THR A 59 4.17 -1.42 -18.30
C THR A 59 5.38 -2.08 -17.65
N THR A 60 6.00 -3.04 -18.36
CA THR A 60 7.25 -3.65 -17.90
C THR A 60 8.35 -2.60 -17.67
N LYS A 61 8.32 -1.47 -18.40
CA LYS A 61 9.30 -0.39 -18.28
C LYS A 61 9.11 0.47 -17.03
N ASN A 62 7.87 0.82 -16.65
CA ASN A 62 7.61 1.67 -15.50
C ASN A 62 7.40 0.89 -14.19
N LYS A 63 7.16 -0.43 -14.25
CA LYS A 63 6.98 -1.30 -13.08
C LYS A 63 8.13 -1.19 -12.09
N CYS A 64 9.37 -1.18 -12.56
CA CYS A 64 10.54 -1.05 -11.68
C CYS A 64 10.58 0.29 -10.94
N THR A 65 10.05 1.37 -11.54
CA THR A 65 9.96 2.67 -10.88
C THR A 65 9.04 2.60 -9.67
N PHE A 66 7.85 2.00 -9.82
CA PHE A 66 6.92 1.84 -8.71
C PHE A 66 7.44 0.86 -7.65
N PHE A 67 8.11 -0.21 -8.07
CA PHE A 67 8.71 -1.17 -7.13
C PHE A 67 9.80 -0.51 -6.27
N ASN A 68 10.68 0.28 -6.89
CA ASN A 68 11.81 0.92 -6.19
C ASN A 68 11.38 2.10 -5.32
N ASN A 69 10.37 2.85 -5.74
CA ASN A 69 9.94 4.06 -5.04
C ASN A 69 8.77 3.81 -4.07
N GLY A 70 8.13 2.65 -4.15
CA GLY A 70 6.85 2.37 -3.51
C GLY A 70 5.66 2.88 -4.33
N ILE A 71 4.47 2.36 -4.03
CA ILE A 71 3.20 2.76 -4.66
C ILE A 71 2.49 3.91 -3.93
N ILE A 72 2.98 4.30 -2.75
CA ILE A 72 2.39 5.36 -1.94
C ILE A 72 3.45 6.45 -1.70
N PRO A 73 3.12 7.75 -1.89
CA PRO A 73 4.02 8.84 -1.55
C PRO A 73 4.42 8.82 -0.07
N LYS A 74 5.72 8.92 0.22
CA LYS A 74 6.26 8.80 1.59
C LYS A 74 5.69 9.83 2.58
N GLU A 75 5.46 11.04 2.09
CA GLU A 75 4.98 12.18 2.87
C GLU A 75 3.45 12.20 3.07
N ALA A 76 2.69 11.27 2.46
CA ALA A 76 1.24 11.27 2.58
C ALA A 76 0.83 10.76 3.98
N ASP A 77 0.01 11.52 4.71
CA ASP A 77 -0.59 11.07 5.97
C ASP A 77 -1.97 10.42 5.79
N GLN A 78 -2.54 10.66 4.62
CA GLN A 78 -3.81 10.13 4.16
C GLN A 78 -3.71 9.82 2.67
N ILE A 79 -4.41 8.77 2.24
CA ILE A 79 -4.57 8.43 0.84
C ILE A 79 -6.03 8.20 0.50
N VAL A 80 -6.38 8.47 -0.75
CA VAL A 80 -7.57 7.93 -1.38
C VAL A 80 -7.11 6.76 -2.24
N ILE A 81 -7.67 5.57 -2.03
CA ILE A 81 -7.36 4.36 -2.77
C ILE A 81 -8.60 3.89 -3.52
N LYS A 82 -8.45 3.66 -4.82
CA LYS A 82 -9.47 3.04 -5.67
C LYS A 82 -9.06 1.60 -5.99
N VAL A 83 -9.96 0.65 -5.73
CA VAL A 83 -9.75 -0.77 -5.98
C VAL A 83 -10.85 -1.37 -6.83
N ALA A 84 -10.53 -2.42 -7.58
CA ALA A 84 -11.52 -3.30 -8.20
C ALA A 84 -11.64 -4.63 -7.44
N ARG A 85 -12.88 -5.01 -7.13
CA ARG A 85 -13.26 -6.27 -6.49
C ARG A 85 -14.50 -6.83 -7.20
N ASP A 86 -14.41 -8.05 -7.69
CA ASP A 86 -15.50 -8.73 -8.42
C ASP A 86 -16.14 -7.90 -9.54
N GLY A 87 -15.31 -7.15 -10.28
CA GLY A 87 -15.74 -6.31 -11.39
C GLY A 87 -16.41 -4.99 -11.00
N LYS A 88 -16.42 -4.63 -9.70
CA LYS A 88 -16.90 -3.35 -9.19
C LYS A 88 -15.74 -2.52 -8.67
N GLU A 89 -15.86 -1.21 -8.79
CA GLU A 89 -14.90 -0.26 -8.24
C GLU A 89 -15.35 0.26 -6.89
N PHE A 90 -14.41 0.38 -5.97
CA PHE A 90 -14.59 0.94 -4.64
C PHE A 90 -13.54 1.99 -4.39
N GLU A 91 -13.90 3.05 -3.66
CA GLU A 91 -13.00 4.13 -3.29
C GLU A 91 -13.06 4.31 -1.78
N PHE A 92 -11.88 4.36 -1.15
CA PHE A 92 -11.75 4.47 0.30
C PHE A 92 -10.70 5.50 0.67
N GLU A 93 -10.93 6.17 1.79
CA GLU A 93 -9.94 7.02 2.44
C GLU A 93 -9.23 6.22 3.54
N LEU A 94 -7.90 6.18 3.49
CA LEU A 94 -7.07 5.52 4.51
C LEU A 94 -6.14 6.55 5.15
N LYS A 95 -6.03 6.48 6.48
CA LYS A 95 -5.07 7.27 7.26
C LYS A 95 -3.91 6.39 7.71
N LYS A 96 -2.71 6.95 7.79
CA LYS A 96 -1.56 6.24 8.38
C LYS A 96 -1.92 5.77 9.78
N ALA A 97 -1.70 4.49 10.03
CA ALA A 97 -1.75 3.90 11.35
C ALA A 97 -0.33 3.66 11.85
N ARG A 98 -0.14 3.83 13.15
CA ARG A 98 1.06 3.36 13.83
C ARG A 98 0.91 1.85 14.05
N LEU A 99 1.77 1.08 13.40
CA LEU A 99 1.88 -0.36 13.69
C LEU A 99 2.76 -0.54 14.93
N LEU A 100 2.30 -1.35 15.89
CA LEU A 100 3.02 -1.68 17.12
C LEU A 100 3.70 -3.05 17.02
#